data_AF-A0A1I7LSJ3-F1
#
_entry.id   AF-A0A1I7LSJ3-F1
#
_cell.length_a   1.000
_cell.length_b   1.000
_cell.length_c   1.000
_cell.angle_alpha   90.00
_cell.angle_beta   90.00
_cell.angle_gamma   90.00
#
_symmetry.space_group_name_H-M   'P 1'
#
loop_
_entity.id
_entity.type
_entity.pdbx_description
1 polymer ?
#
loop_
_entity_poly.entity_id
_entity_poly.type
_entity_poly.pdbx_seq_one_letter_code
_entity_poly.pdbx_strand_id
1 'polypeptide(L)'
;MIAEAPTAEAAARTLINGAAMAFTRTDTPAGCLLASSAIAVSAEAEDVKEELAAIRREIEAALRDKIAAGIDAGDVPGTADPTALAAFVITAIQGLSTLARDGGSRAKLQQVAKLAMLVWPSPRSHA
;
A
#
# COMPACT_ATOMS: atom_id res chain seq x y z
N MET A 1 8.94 9.56 3.14
CA MET A 1 8.15 8.39 3.60
C MET A 1 8.52 7.13 2.82
N ILE A 2 8.43 7.13 1.48
CA ILE A 2 8.92 6.01 0.64
C ILE A 2 10.42 6.16 0.34
N ALA A 3 10.83 7.30 -0.22
CA ALA A 3 12.23 7.56 -0.58
C ALA A 3 13.18 7.41 0.62
N GLU A 4 12.82 8.05 1.74
CA GLU A 4 13.56 8.04 3.02
C GLU A 4 13.64 6.69 3.74
N ALA A 5 12.84 5.68 3.33
CA ALA A 5 12.88 4.39 4.01
C ALA A 5 14.24 3.70 3.77
N PRO A 6 14.81 3.00 4.76
CA PRO A 6 16.12 2.38 4.62
C PRO A 6 16.16 1.25 3.59
N THR A 7 15.04 0.53 3.42
CA THR A 7 14.88 -0.56 2.43
C THR A 7 13.54 -0.47 1.74
N ALA A 8 13.41 -1.13 0.59
CA ALA A 8 12.12 -1.27 -0.10
C ALA A 8 11.07 -1.98 0.78
N GLU A 9 11.50 -3.00 1.54
CA GLU A 9 10.62 -3.71 2.48
C GLU A 9 10.12 -2.77 3.58
N ALA A 10 11.00 -1.94 4.15
CA ALA A 10 10.64 -0.99 5.19
C ALA A 10 9.63 0.04 4.66
N ALA A 11 9.78 0.50 3.42
CA ALA A 11 8.80 1.38 2.77
C ALA A 11 7.42 0.72 2.68
N ALA A 12 7.35 -0.48 2.11
CA ALA A 12 6.09 -1.23 1.95
C ALA A 12 5.41 -1.53 3.30
N ARG A 13 6.20 -2.00 4.27
CA ARG A 13 5.74 -2.30 5.64
C ARG A 13 5.19 -1.05 6.34
N THR A 14 5.85 0.09 6.17
CA THR A 14 5.43 1.37 6.75
C THR A 14 4.10 1.81 6.15
N LEU A 15 3.94 1.73 4.83
CA LEU A 15 2.68 2.10 4.16
C LEU A 15 1.51 1.22 4.62
N ILE A 16 1.67 -0.11 4.60
CA ILE A 16 0.61 -1.06 4.95
C ILE A 16 0.21 -0.95 6.43
N ASN A 17 1.18 -0.88 7.35
CA ASN A 17 0.88 -0.74 8.77
C ASN A 17 0.31 0.64 9.10
N GLY A 18 0.84 1.69 8.47
CA GLY A 18 0.34 3.05 8.59
C GLY A 18 -1.14 3.14 8.16
N ALA A 19 -1.50 2.49 7.05
CA ALA A 19 -2.89 2.39 6.60
C ALA A 19 -3.80 1.73 7.64
N ALA A 20 -3.41 0.56 8.17
CA ALA A 20 -4.20 -0.15 9.19
C ALA A 20 -4.45 0.70 10.46
N MET A 21 -3.46 1.49 10.87
CA MET A 21 -3.58 2.41 12.00
C MET A 21 -4.44 3.63 11.67
N ALA A 22 -4.15 4.30 10.56
CA ALA A 22 -4.81 5.54 10.16
C ALA A 22 -6.30 5.34 9.90
N PHE A 23 -6.68 4.24 9.24
CA PHE A 23 -8.07 4.00 8.83
C PHE A 23 -8.99 3.60 9.99
N THR A 24 -8.44 3.31 11.17
CA THR A 24 -9.17 2.90 12.38
C THR A 24 -9.00 3.90 13.52
N ARG A 25 -8.65 5.15 13.20
CA ARG A 25 -8.65 6.25 14.16
C ARG A 25 -10.07 6.64 14.52
N THR A 26 -10.30 6.98 15.79
CA THR A 26 -11.62 7.36 16.31
C THR A 26 -11.96 8.82 16.09
N ASP A 27 -10.96 9.65 15.74
CA ASP A 27 -11.09 11.09 15.52
C ASP A 27 -11.21 11.47 14.03
N THR A 28 -11.21 10.49 13.14
CA THR A 28 -11.43 10.67 11.69
C THR A 28 -12.43 9.63 11.18
N PRO A 29 -13.14 9.88 10.07
CA PRO A 29 -13.94 8.85 9.43
C PRO A 29 -13.12 7.59 9.13
N ALA A 30 -13.75 6.42 9.19
CA ALA A 30 -13.08 5.15 8.91
C ALA A 30 -12.65 5.03 7.43
N GLY A 31 -11.46 4.47 7.19
CA GLY A 31 -10.86 4.40 5.86
C GLY A 31 -10.23 5.73 5.39
N CYS A 32 -9.70 5.74 4.16
CA CYS A 32 -9.22 6.95 3.50
C CYS A 32 -9.84 7.07 2.11
N LEU A 33 -10.38 8.25 1.77
CA LEU A 33 -11.03 8.48 0.47
C LEU A 33 -10.07 8.21 -0.69
N LEU A 34 -8.81 8.60 -0.53
CA LEU A 34 -7.75 8.33 -1.50
C LEU A 34 -7.50 6.82 -1.71
N ALA A 35 -7.64 6.02 -0.64
CA ALA A 35 -7.46 4.57 -0.68
C ALA A 35 -8.74 3.80 -1.10
N SER A 36 -9.84 4.46 -1.43
CA SER A 36 -11.01 3.78 -1.99
C SER A 36 -10.81 3.47 -3.46
N SER A 37 -10.97 2.19 -3.84
CA SER A 37 -11.08 1.78 -5.25
C SER A 37 -12.48 2.00 -5.82
N ALA A 38 -13.52 1.87 -4.99
CA ALA A 38 -14.91 2.10 -5.34
C ALA A 38 -15.33 3.50 -4.87
N ILE A 39 -15.27 4.47 -5.78
CA ILE A 39 -15.92 5.76 -5.60
C ILE A 39 -17.13 5.77 -6.54
N ALA A 40 -18.32 5.59 -5.96
CA ALA A 40 -19.55 5.95 -6.66
C ALA A 40 -19.63 7.47 -6.67
N VAL A 41 -19.15 8.09 -7.73
CA VAL A 41 -19.28 9.52 -7.98
C VAL A 41 -20.39 9.75 -9.00
N SER A 42 -21.10 10.87 -8.84
CA SER A 42 -22.00 11.36 -9.88
C SER A 42 -21.17 11.78 -11.11
N ALA A 43 -21.83 11.98 -12.25
CA ALA A 43 -21.14 12.40 -13.48
C ALA A 43 -20.38 13.73 -13.31
N GLU A 44 -20.85 14.58 -12.39
CA GLU A 44 -20.26 15.89 -12.06
C GLU A 44 -19.00 15.80 -11.19
N ALA A 45 -18.64 14.62 -10.68
CA ALA A 45 -17.49 14.42 -9.81
C ALA A 45 -16.48 13.41 -10.38
N GLU A 46 -16.54 13.16 -11.70
CA GLU A 46 -15.61 12.25 -12.39
C GLU A 46 -14.17 12.80 -12.40
N ASP A 47 -14.01 14.12 -12.43
CA ASP A 47 -12.72 14.82 -12.29
C ASP A 47 -12.04 14.50 -10.94
N VAL A 48 -12.78 14.58 -9.84
CA VAL A 48 -12.30 14.23 -8.50
C VAL A 48 -11.85 12.77 -8.44
N LYS A 49 -12.60 11.87 -9.07
CA LYS A 49 -12.23 10.45 -9.13
C LYS A 49 -10.94 10.22 -9.91
N GLU A 50 -10.75 10.91 -11.03
CA GLU A 50 -9.52 10.81 -11.82
C GLU A 50 -8.31 11.38 -11.07
N GLU A 51 -8.46 12.51 -10.38
CA GLU A 51 -7.40 13.09 -9.54
C GLU A 51 -7.00 12.13 -8.41
N LEU A 52 -7.97 11.53 -7.72
CA LEU A 52 -7.68 10.51 -6.70
C LEU A 52 -6.99 9.27 -7.29
N ALA A 53 -7.34 8.88 -8.52
CA ALA A 53 -6.65 7.81 -9.23
C ALA A 53 -5.22 8.20 -9.61
N ALA A 54 -4.98 9.44 -10.04
CA ALA A 54 -3.65 9.96 -10.35
C ALA A 54 -2.74 9.91 -9.13
N ILE A 55 -3.20 10.40 -7.99
CA ILE A 55 -2.43 10.35 -6.74
C ILE A 55 -2.11 8.89 -6.34
N ARG A 56 -3.05 7.95 -6.49
CA ARG A 56 -2.76 6.53 -6.24
C ARG A 56 -1.67 5.99 -7.16
N ARG A 57 -1.72 6.32 -8.46
CA ARG A 57 -0.70 5.92 -9.45
C ARG A 57 0.66 6.53 -9.12
N GLU A 58 0.72 7.76 -8.62
CA GLU A 58 1.96 8.40 -8.17
C GLU A 58 2.59 7.69 -6.97
N ILE A 59 1.79 7.33 -5.97
CA ILE A 59 2.26 6.57 -4.80
C ILE A 59 2.75 5.19 -5.23
N GLU A 60 2.02 4.51 -6.13
CA GLU A 60 2.43 3.23 -6.69
C GLU A 60 3.76 3.33 -7.45
N ALA A 61 3.91 4.34 -8.31
CA ALA A 61 5.13 4.59 -9.06
C ALA A 61 6.32 4.86 -8.13
N ALA A 62 6.13 5.69 -7.10
CA ALA A 62 7.18 5.97 -6.12
C ALA A 62 7.62 4.71 -5.35
N LEU A 63 6.67 3.82 -5.03
CA LEU A 63 6.99 2.54 -4.38
C LEU A 63 7.70 1.58 -5.34
N ARG A 64 7.24 1.48 -6.60
CA ARG A 64 7.90 0.69 -7.66
C ARG A 64 9.35 1.12 -7.82
N ASP A 65 9.60 2.42 -7.91
CA ASP A 65 10.95 2.97 -8.10
C ASP A 65 11.84 2.67 -6.88
N LYS A 66 11.29 2.72 -5.66
CA LYS A 66 12.00 2.29 -4.46
C LYS A 66 12.33 0.80 -4.46
N ILE A 67 11.42 -0.05 -4.95
CA ILE A 67 11.66 -1.50 -5.08
C ILE A 67 12.73 -1.79 -6.13
N ALA A 68 12.70 -1.09 -7.27
CA ALA A 68 13.72 -1.22 -8.31
C ALA A 68 15.11 -0.83 -7.78
N ALA A 69 15.22 0.31 -7.08
CA ALA A 69 16.46 0.71 -6.42
C ALA A 69 16.91 -0.31 -5.35
N GLY A 70 15.94 -0.98 -4.72
CA GLY A 70 16.20 -2.06 -3.79
C GLY A 70 16.79 -3.32 -4.43
N ILE A 71 16.29 -3.70 -5.60
CA ILE A 71 16.86 -4.77 -6.42
C ILE A 71 18.32 -4.44 -6.76
N ASP A 72 18.59 -3.21 -7.21
CA ASP A 72 19.95 -2.77 -7.53
C ASP A 72 20.87 -2.77 -6.30
N ALA A 73 20.32 -2.47 -5.12
CA ALA A 73 21.05 -2.49 -3.84
C ALA A 73 21.16 -3.90 -3.21
N GLY A 74 20.47 -4.90 -3.76
CA GLY A 74 20.43 -6.27 -3.23
C GLY A 74 19.55 -6.47 -1.98
N ASP A 75 18.70 -5.50 -1.61
CA ASP A 75 17.75 -5.64 -0.49
C ASP A 75 16.49 -6.43 -0.90
N VAL A 76 16.21 -6.51 -2.21
CA VAL A 76 15.13 -7.26 -2.85
C VAL A 76 15.75 -8.22 -3.87
N PRO A 77 15.29 -9.48 -3.97
CA PRO A 77 15.80 -10.41 -4.97
C PRO A 77 15.65 -9.88 -6.39
N GLY A 78 16.68 -10.01 -7.22
CA GLY A 78 16.63 -9.57 -8.63
C GLY A 78 15.63 -10.33 -9.51
N THR A 79 15.03 -11.41 -9.01
CA THR A 79 13.91 -12.11 -9.67
C THR A 79 12.54 -11.51 -9.38
N ALA A 80 12.46 -10.51 -8.49
CA ALA A 80 11.20 -9.86 -8.15
C ALA A 80 10.72 -8.93 -9.27
N ASP A 81 9.39 -8.85 -9.45
CA ASP A 81 8.77 -7.85 -10.32
C ASP A 81 8.42 -6.59 -9.47
N PRO A 82 9.12 -5.46 -9.65
CA PRO A 82 8.88 -4.25 -8.87
C PRO A 82 7.50 -3.66 -9.13
N THR A 83 6.96 -3.82 -10.35
CA THR A 83 5.65 -3.31 -10.73
C THR A 83 4.55 -4.11 -10.03
N ALA A 84 4.62 -5.45 -10.11
CA ALA A 84 3.65 -6.32 -9.46
C ALA A 84 3.66 -6.18 -7.93
N LEU A 85 4.83 -6.05 -7.31
CA LEU A 85 4.95 -5.85 -5.86
C LEU A 85 4.36 -4.51 -5.40
N ALA A 86 4.64 -3.42 -6.13
CA ALA A 86 4.05 -2.12 -5.82
C ALA A 86 2.52 -2.16 -5.93
N ALA A 87 2.00 -2.71 -7.04
CA ALA A 87 0.57 -2.86 -7.26
C ALA A 87 -0.10 -3.72 -6.17
N PHE A 88 0.55 -4.80 -5.71
CA PHE A 88 0.06 -5.61 -4.61
C PHE A 88 -0.05 -4.80 -3.31
N VAL A 89 0.98 -4.02 -2.96
CA VAL A 89 0.96 -3.19 -1.75
C VAL A 89 -0.18 -2.17 -1.78
N ILE A 90 -0.36 -1.49 -2.92
CA ILE A 90 -1.45 -0.52 -3.09
C ILE A 90 -2.82 -1.22 -3.05
N THR A 91 -2.96 -2.40 -3.64
CA THR A 91 -4.17 -3.22 -3.56
C THR A 91 -4.51 -3.60 -2.11
N ALA A 92 -3.51 -4.04 -1.34
CA ALA A 92 -3.70 -4.39 0.08
C ALA A 92 -4.18 -3.17 0.89
N ILE A 93 -3.58 -1.99 0.67
CA ILE A 93 -3.99 -0.74 1.33
C ILE A 93 -5.44 -0.39 0.99
N GLN A 94 -5.85 -0.51 -0.28
CA GLN A 94 -7.23 -0.27 -0.69
C GLN A 94 -8.20 -1.25 0.00
N GLY A 95 -7.84 -2.54 0.08
CA GLY A 95 -8.62 -3.54 0.80
C GLY A 95 -8.75 -3.24 2.31
N LEU A 96 -7.68 -2.77 2.95
CA LEU A 96 -7.73 -2.31 4.35
C LEU A 96 -8.70 -1.14 4.51
N SER A 97 -8.69 -0.19 3.58
CA SER A 97 -9.60 0.96 3.62
C SER A 97 -11.06 0.53 3.51
N THR A 98 -11.37 -0.44 2.66
CA THR A 98 -12.72 -1.03 2.55
C THR A 98 -13.11 -1.74 3.84
N LEU A 99 -12.25 -2.61 4.37
CA LEU A 99 -12.52 -3.32 5.63
C LEU A 99 -12.79 -2.37 6.81
N ALA A 100 -12.06 -1.25 6.89
CA ALA A 100 -12.30 -0.25 7.92
C ALA A 100 -13.69 0.38 7.82
N ARG A 101 -14.12 0.72 6.60
CA ARG A 101 -15.45 1.29 6.33
C ARG A 101 -16.58 0.32 6.68
N ASP A 102 -16.35 -0.97 6.43
CA ASP A 102 -17.30 -2.03 6.75
C ASP A 102 -17.33 -2.38 8.26
N GLY A 103 -16.68 -1.58 9.11
CA GLY A 103 -16.65 -1.77 10.57
C GLY A 103 -15.58 -2.73 11.06
N GLY A 104 -14.57 -3.04 10.25
CA GLY A 104 -13.42 -3.86 10.63
C GLY A 104 -12.62 -3.24 11.78
N SER A 105 -12.33 -4.04 12.82
CA SER A 105 -11.54 -3.60 13.96
C SER A 105 -10.07 -3.35 13.59
N ARG A 106 -9.38 -2.48 14.36
CA ARG A 106 -7.94 -2.26 14.22
C ARG A 106 -7.14 -3.55 14.26
N ALA A 107 -7.46 -4.46 15.19
CA ALA A 107 -6.79 -5.75 15.31
C ALA A 107 -6.94 -6.60 14.03
N LYS A 108 -8.13 -6.62 13.42
CA LYS A 108 -8.37 -7.32 12.15
C LYS A 108 -7.52 -6.72 11.02
N LEU A 109 -7.50 -5.40 10.89
CA LEU A 109 -6.72 -4.71 9.85
C LEU A 109 -5.22 -4.93 10.03
N GLN A 110 -4.71 -4.87 11.25
CA GLN A 110 -3.29 -5.15 11.56
C GLN A 110 -2.92 -6.60 11.22
N GLN A 111 -3.81 -7.56 11.46
CA GLN A 111 -3.57 -8.94 11.10
C GLN A 111 -3.53 -9.14 9.57
N VAL A 112 -4.43 -8.49 8.82
CA VAL A 112 -4.40 -8.51 7.35
C VAL A 112 -3.13 -7.85 6.82
N ALA A 113 -2.74 -6.70 7.37
CA ALA A 113 -1.48 -6.01 7.05
C ALA A 113 -0.25 -6.92 7.27
N LYS A 114 -0.20 -7.64 8.39
CA LYS A 114 0.85 -8.62 8.70
C LYS A 114 0.90 -9.75 7.67
N LEU A 115 -0.26 -10.31 7.31
CA LEU A 115 -0.36 -11.39 6.32
C LEU A 115 0.03 -10.92 4.92
N ALA A 116 -0.35 -9.71 4.53
CA ALA A 116 0.02 -9.14 3.24
C ALA A 116 1.55 -9.07 3.08
N MET A 117 2.27 -8.73 4.14
CA MET A 117 3.74 -8.67 4.11
C MET A 117 4.44 -10.03 4.04
N LEU A 118 3.71 -11.17 4.15
CA LEU A 118 4.31 -12.49 3.94
C LEU A 118 4.64 -12.78 2.46
N VAL A 119 4.05 -12.03 1.53
CA VAL A 119 4.40 -12.14 0.10
C VAL A 119 5.76 -11.51 -0.20
N TRP A 120 6.29 -10.69 0.72
CA TRP A 120 7.52 -9.94 0.46
C TRP A 120 8.67 -10.91 0.20
N PRO A 121 9.37 -10.76 -0.93
CA PRO A 121 10.41 -11.72 -1.28
C PRO A 121 11.61 -11.54 -0.37
N SER A 122 12.00 -12.61 0.32
CA SER A 122 13.27 -12.64 1.04
C SER A 122 14.42 -12.93 0.08
N PRO A 123 15.57 -12.24 0.23
CA PRO A 123 16.83 -12.69 -0.36
C PRO A 123 17.05 -14.15 0.04
N ARG A 124 16.92 -15.09 -0.91
CA ARG A 124 17.28 -16.48 -0.63
C ARG A 124 18.76 -16.47 -0.26
N SER A 125 19.11 -16.90 0.95
CA SER A 125 20.49 -17.27 1.25
C SER A 125 20.82 -18.45 0.33
N HIS A 126 21.76 -18.28 -0.59
CA HIS A 126 22.37 -19.42 -1.26
C HIS A 126 23.06 -20.24 -0.17
N ALA A 127 22.47 -21.41 0.14
CA ALA A 127 23.16 -22.52 0.79
C ALA A 127 23.91 -23.31 -0.27
#